data_AF-A0A535X8J3-F1
#
_entry.id   AF-A0A535X8J3-F1
#
_cell.length_a   1.000
_cell.length_b   1.000
_cell.length_c   1.000
_cell.angle_alpha   90.00
_cell.angle_beta   90.00
_cell.angle_gamma   90.00
#
_symmetry.space_group_name_H-M   'P 1'
#
loop_
_entity.id
_entity.type
_entity.pdbx_description
1 polymer ?
#
loop_
_entity_poly.entity_id
_entity_poly.type
_entity_poly.pdbx_seq_one_letter_code
_entity_poly.pdbx_strand_id
1 'polypeptide(L)'
;MRRRAAALREQPTADRGRAGESEEDPRARRPRAPRCRPRARGAHRSRRQVRPRGARQGGRRRETGEPGDRCPCRAQQGGAWRGRRGHRLRDRRPLGGRPRQRRQHPRKRSGHRALSRGGDTGRQSASGRASLRRVRSVAGGPKDPRLVRVRRSVRRDRPPLAFAILAAIGVAFFLLPLLGLLYRTPWNTALAELTASEALTALRLSLVVSVAATALALLLGIPLAWIYARITFPGRDLFRALTTLPMILPPVVGGVALLFAFGRRGLVGQFLDAAFGIRIPFTTAGAVLAATFVAMPFLVLTVEAGLRSMDRRYEDAARTLGASRSLVFRRVTLPLIAPSIFAGAVLCWARALGEFGATITFAGSLPGTTQTLPLAIYNALETRPEGAVVLSLLLLAVSLAILVAMRDRYLRAF
;
A
#
# COMPACT_ATOMS: atom_id res chain seq x y z
N MET A 1 -64.12 -2.31 -48.16
CA MET A 1 -65.26 -1.41 -48.49
C MET A 1 -66.33 -1.61 -47.39
N ARG A 2 -66.99 -0.59 -46.81
CA ARG A 2 -68.09 0.27 -47.35
C ARG A 2 -69.23 -0.59 -47.95
N ARG A 3 -70.53 -0.51 -47.59
CA ARG A 3 -71.47 0.30 -46.73
C ARG A 3 -72.58 -0.70 -46.23
N ARG A 4 -73.63 -0.47 -45.40
CA ARG A 4 -74.28 0.53 -44.47
C ARG A 4 -75.38 -0.30 -43.70
N ALA A 5 -76.29 0.22 -42.85
CA ALA A 5 -76.25 1.01 -41.60
C ALA A 5 -77.70 1.25 -41.08
N ALA A 6 -77.88 1.68 -39.81
CA ALA A 6 -79.16 2.10 -39.15
C ALA A 6 -80.15 0.97 -38.75
N ALA A 7 -81.01 1.11 -37.71
CA ALA A 7 -81.08 1.99 -36.52
C ALA A 7 -81.95 1.30 -35.43
N LEU A 8 -81.83 1.58 -34.13
CA LEU A 8 -82.49 2.63 -33.32
C LEU A 8 -81.86 2.57 -31.89
N ARG A 9 -81.59 3.66 -31.16
CA ARG A 9 -82.47 4.45 -30.25
C ARG A 9 -83.13 3.57 -29.15
N GLU A 10 -83.11 3.91 -27.84
CA GLU A 10 -82.98 5.22 -27.14
C GLU A 10 -82.12 5.20 -25.85
N GLN A 11 -81.94 6.38 -25.23
CA GLN A 11 -81.50 6.61 -23.84
C GLN A 11 -82.53 7.53 -23.14
N PRO A 12 -82.62 7.48 -21.80
CA PRO A 12 -82.78 8.72 -21.01
C PRO A 12 -81.75 8.84 -19.87
N THR A 13 -81.83 9.96 -19.13
CA THR A 13 -80.77 10.52 -18.26
C THR A 13 -81.25 10.87 -16.84
N ALA A 14 -80.30 11.24 -15.96
CA ALA A 14 -80.47 11.84 -14.61
C ALA A 14 -80.82 10.82 -13.48
N ASP A 15 -80.69 11.15 -12.18
CA ASP A 15 -80.40 12.45 -11.54
C ASP A 15 -79.41 12.36 -10.34
N ARG A 16 -79.28 13.45 -9.55
CA ARG A 16 -78.20 13.78 -8.61
C ARG A 16 -78.42 13.35 -7.13
N GLY A 17 -77.30 13.23 -6.41
CA GLY A 17 -77.17 13.64 -4.99
C GLY A 17 -77.49 12.59 -3.92
N ARG A 18 -77.27 12.84 -2.61
CA ARG A 18 -76.53 13.94 -1.92
C ARG A 18 -76.30 13.57 -0.43
N ALA A 19 -75.15 13.93 0.16
CA ALA A 19 -74.80 13.82 1.60
C ALA A 19 -74.83 12.39 2.21
N GLY A 20 -74.30 12.11 3.41
CA GLY A 20 -73.42 12.88 4.31
C GLY A 20 -72.23 12.00 4.75
N GLU A 21 -71.09 12.52 5.20
CA GLU A 21 -70.85 13.16 6.51
C GLU A 21 -71.11 12.23 7.72
N SER A 22 -70.01 11.73 8.31
CA SER A 22 -69.87 11.36 9.73
C SER A 22 -68.38 11.20 10.03
N GLU A 23 -67.87 11.97 10.99
CA GLU A 23 -66.46 12.00 11.40
C GLU A 23 -66.33 11.36 12.80
N GLU A 24 -65.14 10.80 13.11
CA GLU A 24 -64.52 10.63 14.46
C GLU A 24 -63.71 9.32 14.65
N ASP A 25 -62.52 9.51 15.19
CA ASP A 25 -61.59 8.56 15.85
C ASP A 25 -61.54 8.95 17.35
N PRO A 26 -60.91 8.22 18.30
CA PRO A 26 -60.50 6.81 18.39
C PRO A 26 -61.23 6.04 19.51
N ARG A 27 -61.09 4.70 19.54
CA ARG A 27 -60.57 3.93 20.71
C ARG A 27 -60.76 2.39 20.62
N ALA A 28 -59.82 1.70 21.28
CA ALA A 28 -59.97 0.39 21.92
C ALA A 28 -60.46 -0.84 21.11
N ARG A 29 -59.53 -1.77 20.86
CA ARG A 29 -59.54 -3.10 21.51
C ARG A 29 -58.20 -3.86 21.37
N ARG A 30 -57.49 -4.01 22.50
CA ARG A 30 -56.51 -5.10 22.74
C ARG A 30 -56.84 -5.78 24.06
N PRO A 31 -57.04 -7.10 24.05
CA PRO A 31 -56.51 -7.94 25.12
C PRO A 31 -55.95 -9.28 24.58
N ARG A 32 -55.13 -10.05 25.29
CA ARG A 32 -54.24 -9.84 26.46
C ARG A 32 -53.25 -11.01 26.49
N ALA A 33 -52.05 -10.81 27.03
CA ALA A 33 -51.15 -11.93 27.38
C ALA A 33 -51.33 -12.36 28.85
N PRO A 34 -51.16 -13.64 29.22
CA PRO A 34 -51.04 -14.08 30.61
C PRO A 34 -49.73 -13.58 31.25
N ARG A 35 -49.72 -13.33 32.56
CA ARG A 35 -48.56 -12.80 33.30
C ARG A 35 -48.49 -13.33 34.74
N CYS A 36 -47.34 -13.90 35.12
CA CYS A 36 -46.87 -14.07 36.52
C CYS A 36 -47.75 -15.03 37.39
N ARG A 37 -47.44 -15.40 38.65
CA ARG A 37 -46.71 -14.75 39.77
C ARG A 37 -45.90 -15.73 40.68
N PRO A 38 -45.11 -15.23 41.68
CA PRO A 38 -44.01 -15.99 42.31
C PRO A 38 -44.19 -16.35 43.81
N ARG A 39 -43.24 -17.12 44.35
CA ARG A 39 -42.87 -17.26 45.79
C ARG A 39 -41.35 -17.58 45.92
N ALA A 40 -40.67 -17.49 47.07
CA ALA A 40 -40.61 -16.44 48.11
C ALA A 40 -39.59 -16.79 49.22
N ARG A 41 -38.76 -15.82 49.66
CA ARG A 41 -38.00 -15.75 50.94
C ARG A 41 -36.87 -16.78 51.20
N GLY A 42 -36.00 -16.43 52.16
CA GLY A 42 -34.98 -17.31 52.76
C GLY A 42 -33.55 -17.16 52.17
N ALA A 43 -32.47 -16.87 52.89
CA ALA A 43 -32.14 -15.99 54.03
C ALA A 43 -30.82 -16.51 54.65
N HIS A 44 -29.93 -15.58 55.03
CA HIS A 44 -28.80 -15.76 55.96
C HIS A 44 -27.61 -16.70 55.67
N ARG A 45 -26.41 -16.12 55.92
CA ARG A 45 -25.20 -16.71 56.54
C ARG A 45 -24.43 -17.79 55.74
N SER A 46 -23.13 -17.98 55.92
CA SER A 46 -21.99 -17.14 56.35
C SER A 46 -20.74 -18.03 56.38
N ARG A 47 -19.52 -17.46 56.42
CA ARG A 47 -18.21 -18.18 56.49
C ARG A 47 -17.85 -18.84 55.13
N ARG A 48 -16.61 -18.78 54.63
CA ARG A 48 -15.34 -19.34 55.17
C ARG A 48 -15.50 -20.87 55.39
N GLN A 49 -14.61 -21.74 54.90
CA GLN A 49 -13.17 -21.56 54.66
C GLN A 49 -12.56 -22.67 53.77
N VAL A 50 -11.28 -22.52 53.40
CA VAL A 50 -10.29 -23.61 53.11
C VAL A 50 -10.44 -24.49 51.85
N ARG A 51 -9.38 -24.50 51.03
CA ARG A 51 -8.98 -25.57 50.08
C ARG A 51 -8.22 -26.68 50.86
N PRO A 52 -8.34 -27.97 50.51
CA PRO A 52 -7.44 -28.59 49.50
C PRO A 52 -8.22 -29.39 48.45
N ARG A 53 -7.73 -29.78 47.25
CA ARG A 53 -6.40 -30.01 46.67
C ARG A 53 -5.84 -31.44 46.89
N GLY A 54 -6.04 -32.30 45.88
CA GLY A 54 -5.54 -33.68 45.79
C GLY A 54 -6.64 -34.72 46.06
N ALA A 55 -6.57 -35.96 45.56
CA ALA A 55 -5.68 -36.53 44.52
C ALA A 55 -6.23 -37.90 44.04
N ARG A 56 -5.69 -38.44 42.94
CA ARG A 56 -5.83 -39.86 42.47
C ARG A 56 -7.27 -40.29 42.08
N GLN A 57 -7.53 -41.35 41.32
CA GLN A 57 -6.89 -42.08 40.20
C GLN A 57 -7.85 -43.25 39.92
N GLY A 58 -8.33 -43.40 38.67
CA GLY A 58 -9.10 -44.57 38.23
C GLY A 58 -10.56 -44.66 38.71
N GLY A 59 -11.49 -45.24 37.92
CA GLY A 59 -11.36 -45.64 36.52
C GLY A 59 -12.39 -46.70 36.07
N ARG A 60 -12.29 -47.06 34.78
CA ARG A 60 -12.95 -48.20 34.09
C ARG A 60 -14.47 -48.13 33.85
N ARG A 61 -14.83 -48.15 32.54
CA ARG A 61 -15.94 -48.91 31.90
C ARG A 61 -17.38 -48.45 32.26
N ARG A 62 -18.41 -48.70 31.43
CA ARG A 62 -18.57 -49.09 30.00
C ARG A 62 -19.83 -48.30 29.51
N GLU A 63 -20.08 -48.09 28.22
CA GLU A 63 -20.88 -48.95 27.30
C GLU A 63 -20.88 -48.20 25.93
N THR A 64 -20.38 -48.76 24.82
CA THR A 64 -21.06 -49.61 23.79
C THR A 64 -22.18 -48.91 23.01
N GLY A 65 -21.95 -48.68 21.70
CA GLY A 65 -22.87 -48.01 20.76
C GLY A 65 -22.23 -47.70 19.40
N GLU A 66 -21.96 -48.73 18.60
CA GLU A 66 -21.48 -48.70 17.19
C GLU A 66 -22.67 -48.96 16.22
N PRO A 67 -22.56 -49.05 14.87
CA PRO A 67 -21.38 -48.91 13.97
C PRO A 67 -21.61 -48.03 12.69
N GLY A 68 -20.58 -47.95 11.83
CA GLY A 68 -20.70 -47.65 10.37
C GLY A 68 -19.88 -46.44 9.87
N ASP A 69 -19.02 -46.53 8.84
CA ASP A 69 -18.51 -47.72 8.13
C ASP A 69 -17.08 -47.49 7.54
N ARG A 70 -16.54 -48.48 6.80
CA ARG A 70 -15.11 -48.76 6.55
C ARG A 70 -14.54 -48.07 5.29
N CYS A 71 -13.30 -47.50 5.31
CA CYS A 71 -11.96 -48.14 5.15
C CYS A 71 -11.65 -48.51 3.66
N PRO A 72 -10.38 -48.72 3.17
CA PRO A 72 -9.13 -48.93 3.92
C PRO A 72 -7.85 -48.22 3.42
N CYS A 73 -6.78 -48.38 4.19
CA CYS A 73 -5.38 -48.26 3.77
C CYS A 73 -4.61 -49.54 4.15
N ARG A 74 -3.56 -49.92 3.41
CA ARG A 74 -2.69 -51.08 3.74
C ARG A 74 -1.22 -50.63 3.84
N ALA A 75 -0.44 -51.35 4.65
CA ALA A 75 0.89 -50.93 5.10
C ALA A 75 2.02 -51.84 4.59
N GLN A 76 3.27 -51.41 4.79
CA GLN A 76 4.52 -52.16 5.13
C GLN A 76 5.72 -51.18 4.96
N GLN A 77 6.90 -51.29 5.59
CA GLN A 77 7.44 -52.27 6.56
C GLN A 77 8.39 -51.55 7.58
N GLY A 78 9.05 -52.27 8.51
CA GLY A 78 9.85 -51.69 9.62
C GLY A 78 11.28 -51.24 9.26
N GLY A 79 12.18 -50.89 10.21
CA GLY A 79 12.00 -50.73 11.67
C GLY A 79 13.33 -50.74 12.47
N ALA A 80 13.38 -50.03 13.62
CA ALA A 80 14.48 -49.93 14.61
C ALA A 80 15.81 -49.27 14.11
N TRP A 81 16.59 -48.52 14.89
CA TRP A 81 17.04 -48.72 16.28
C TRP A 81 17.13 -47.43 17.14
N ARG A 82 17.45 -47.58 18.44
CA ARG A 82 17.60 -46.50 19.46
C ARG A 82 19.08 -46.04 19.52
N GLY A 83 19.42 -44.75 19.70
CA GLY A 83 19.49 -44.03 20.99
C GLY A 83 20.90 -44.10 21.64
N ARG A 84 21.37 -43.25 22.58
CA ARG A 84 20.89 -41.96 23.14
C ARG A 84 21.97 -41.36 24.08
N ARG A 85 22.35 -40.07 23.95
CA ARG A 85 23.33 -39.30 24.82
C ARG A 85 24.80 -39.81 24.74
N GLY A 86 25.85 -39.09 25.18
CA GLY A 86 26.00 -37.68 25.60
C GLY A 86 27.29 -37.43 26.43
N HIS A 87 27.66 -36.15 26.63
CA HIS A 87 28.71 -35.60 27.54
C HIS A 87 30.22 -35.64 27.14
N ARG A 88 30.74 -34.42 26.88
CA ARG A 88 31.91 -33.73 27.50
C ARG A 88 33.33 -34.36 27.63
N LEU A 89 34.30 -33.50 27.30
CA LEU A 89 35.61 -33.20 27.96
C LEU A 89 36.93 -33.85 27.47
N ARG A 90 37.77 -32.96 26.89
CA ARG A 90 39.21 -32.71 27.11
C ARG A 90 40.34 -33.73 26.75
N ASP A 91 41.25 -33.18 25.94
CA ASP A 91 42.71 -33.14 26.08
C ASP A 91 43.66 -34.16 25.40
N ARG A 92 44.83 -33.58 25.06
CA ARG A 92 46.12 -34.12 24.59
C ARG A 92 46.33 -34.42 23.09
N ARG A 93 47.45 -33.88 22.61
CA ARG A 93 48.18 -34.17 21.34
C ARG A 93 49.34 -35.16 21.66
N PRO A 94 50.35 -35.43 20.79
CA PRO A 94 50.53 -35.15 19.35
C PRO A 94 51.02 -36.38 18.53
N LEU A 95 51.26 -36.22 17.22
CA LEU A 95 52.56 -36.41 16.54
C LEU A 95 52.46 -36.32 14.99
N GLY A 96 53.50 -35.79 14.33
CA GLY A 96 53.74 -35.85 12.87
C GLY A 96 52.84 -35.00 11.94
N GLY A 97 53.31 -34.25 10.94
CA GLY A 97 54.66 -33.69 10.73
C GLY A 97 55.14 -33.63 9.26
N ARG A 98 55.05 -32.45 8.60
CA ARG A 98 55.97 -31.91 7.56
C ARG A 98 55.53 -30.48 7.11
N PRO A 99 56.38 -29.66 6.47
CA PRO A 99 56.34 -28.19 6.70
C PRO A 99 56.35 -27.27 5.46
N ARG A 100 56.31 -25.94 5.74
CA ARG A 100 56.50 -24.78 4.82
C ARG A 100 55.29 -24.54 3.88
N GLN A 101 55.01 -23.32 3.43
CA GLN A 101 55.76 -22.05 3.47
C GLN A 101 54.83 -20.86 3.81
N ARG A 102 55.29 -19.82 4.52
CA ARG A 102 54.44 -18.69 4.98
C ARG A 102 54.99 -17.34 4.49
N ARG A 103 54.30 -16.69 3.55
CA ARG A 103 54.61 -15.31 3.13
C ARG A 103 54.23 -14.32 4.25
N GLN A 104 55.01 -13.25 4.43
CA GLN A 104 54.79 -12.22 5.47
C GLN A 104 54.59 -10.83 4.86
N HIS A 105 53.91 -9.94 5.59
CA HIS A 105 53.73 -8.53 5.21
C HIS A 105 55.03 -7.72 5.41
N PRO A 106 55.33 -6.75 4.52
CA PRO A 106 56.27 -5.68 4.83
C PRO A 106 55.59 -4.59 5.68
N ARG A 107 56.12 -4.31 6.88
CA ARG A 107 55.86 -3.05 7.60
C ARG A 107 56.82 -1.97 7.08
N LYS A 108 56.34 -0.76 6.80
CA LYS A 108 57.22 0.39 6.55
C LYS A 108 57.92 0.81 7.84
N ARG A 109 59.21 1.10 7.76
CA ARG A 109 60.01 1.70 8.85
C ARG A 109 59.77 3.21 8.94
N SER A 110 59.85 3.75 10.15
CA SER A 110 60.07 5.15 10.43
C SER A 110 61.56 5.52 10.21
N GLY A 111 61.81 6.80 9.95
CA GLY A 111 63.16 7.38 9.86
C GLY A 111 63.09 8.89 10.11
N HIS A 112 63.95 9.40 10.99
CA HIS A 112 63.95 10.81 11.39
C HIS A 112 64.80 11.66 10.44
N ARG A 113 64.40 12.93 10.25
CA ARG A 113 65.30 14.08 10.40
C ARG A 113 64.49 15.36 10.66
N ALA A 114 65.01 16.21 11.53
CA ALA A 114 64.55 17.57 11.77
C ALA A 114 65.70 18.54 11.46
N LEU A 115 65.36 19.78 11.06
CA LEU A 115 66.18 20.99 10.80
C LEU A 115 65.31 21.89 9.89
N SER A 116 65.24 23.21 10.01
CA SER A 116 65.50 24.11 11.14
C SER A 116 64.71 25.43 10.94
N ARG A 117 64.77 26.39 11.88
CA ARG A 117 64.16 27.73 11.77
C ARG A 117 65.13 28.78 11.19
N GLY A 118 64.58 29.87 10.65
CA GLY A 118 65.32 31.09 10.23
C GLY A 118 65.53 31.18 8.72
N GLY A 119 65.59 32.36 8.10
CA GLY A 119 65.48 33.72 8.67
C GLY A 119 65.31 34.81 7.59
N ASP A 120 65.16 36.05 8.05
CA ASP A 120 64.70 37.24 7.33
C ASP A 120 65.55 37.81 6.17
N THR A 121 64.89 38.65 5.36
CA THR A 121 65.41 39.76 4.53
C THR A 121 66.34 39.48 3.33
N GLY A 122 66.03 40.13 2.20
CA GLY A 122 66.82 40.07 0.96
C GLY A 122 66.34 41.09 -0.10
N ARG A 123 66.37 42.38 0.24
CA ARG A 123 65.81 43.46 -0.58
C ARG A 123 66.82 43.95 -1.65
N GLN A 124 66.68 43.53 -2.90
CA GLN A 124 67.39 44.16 -4.03
C GLN A 124 66.44 44.53 -5.17
N SER A 125 66.61 45.75 -5.68
CA SER A 125 65.93 46.29 -6.86
C SER A 125 66.93 46.36 -8.00
N ALA A 126 66.60 45.80 -9.15
CA ALA A 126 67.39 45.97 -10.37
C ALA A 126 66.48 46.00 -11.61
N SER A 127 66.57 47.09 -12.35
CA SER A 127 65.92 47.31 -13.66
C SER A 127 66.30 46.21 -14.67
N GLY A 128 65.39 45.29 -14.92
CA GLY A 128 65.48 44.31 -16.01
C GLY A 128 64.44 44.61 -17.09
N ARG A 129 64.89 45.02 -18.29
CA ARG A 129 63.98 45.41 -19.38
C ARG A 129 63.03 44.27 -19.75
N ALA A 130 61.76 44.61 -19.98
CA ALA A 130 60.72 43.66 -20.35
C ALA A 130 60.98 43.00 -21.71
N SER A 131 61.70 41.87 -21.69
CA SER A 131 61.76 40.93 -22.81
C SER A 131 60.42 40.21 -22.91
N LEU A 132 59.40 40.92 -23.41
CA LEU A 132 58.16 40.34 -23.90
C LEU A 132 58.52 39.29 -24.94
N ARG A 133 58.61 38.04 -24.50
CA ARG A 133 58.98 36.89 -25.32
C ARG A 133 57.83 36.67 -26.30
N ARG A 134 57.89 37.38 -27.43
CA ARG A 134 56.86 37.46 -28.46
C ARG A 134 56.53 36.04 -28.91
N VAL A 135 55.49 35.48 -28.31
CA VAL A 135 54.91 34.21 -28.72
C VAL A 135 54.53 34.42 -30.18
N ARG A 136 55.26 33.75 -31.08
CA ARG A 136 54.89 33.75 -32.51
C ARG A 136 53.47 33.21 -32.55
N SER A 137 52.52 34.06 -32.92
CA SER A 137 51.18 33.61 -33.27
C SER A 137 51.35 32.58 -34.37
N VAL A 138 51.00 31.32 -34.07
CA VAL A 138 50.99 30.25 -35.07
C VAL A 138 49.76 30.51 -35.94
N ALA A 139 49.91 31.43 -36.89
CA ALA A 139 48.94 31.79 -37.91
C ALA A 139 48.86 30.66 -38.96
N GLY A 140 48.49 29.48 -38.48
CA GLY A 140 48.44 28.20 -39.18
C GLY A 140 47.31 27.33 -38.63
N GLY A 141 46.21 27.95 -38.19
CA GLY A 141 44.98 27.23 -37.88
C GLY A 141 44.47 26.53 -39.15
N PRO A 142 44.02 25.26 -39.07
CA PRO A 142 43.51 24.55 -40.24
C PRO A 142 42.36 25.32 -40.90
N LYS A 143 42.52 25.68 -42.18
CA LYS A 143 41.49 26.37 -43.00
C LYS A 143 40.37 25.43 -43.44
N ASP A 144 39.80 24.68 -42.50
CA ASP A 144 38.57 23.92 -42.73
C ASP A 144 37.96 23.52 -41.38
N PRO A 145 36.94 24.24 -40.85
CA PRO A 145 36.12 23.74 -39.75
C PRO A 145 35.19 22.65 -40.30
N ARG A 146 35.78 21.54 -40.77
CA ARG A 146 35.05 20.32 -41.13
C ARG A 146 34.37 19.85 -39.87
N LEU A 147 33.11 20.22 -39.74
CA LEU A 147 32.18 19.69 -38.75
C LEU A 147 32.22 18.17 -38.90
N VAL A 148 32.99 17.51 -38.04
CA VAL A 148 32.98 16.06 -37.89
C VAL A 148 31.62 15.72 -37.31
N ARG A 149 30.64 15.69 -38.20
CA ARG A 149 29.25 15.34 -37.93
C ARG A 149 29.26 13.87 -37.60
N VAL A 150 29.57 13.56 -36.33
CA VAL A 150 29.53 12.21 -35.76
C VAL A 150 28.10 11.73 -35.91
N ARG A 151 27.84 11.14 -37.07
CA ARG A 151 26.55 10.62 -37.48
C ARG A 151 26.34 9.40 -36.62
N ARG A 152 25.75 9.61 -35.43
CA ARG A 152 25.33 8.56 -34.51
C ARG A 152 24.35 7.67 -35.26
N SER A 153 24.88 6.69 -35.98
CA SER A 153 24.16 5.56 -36.51
C SER A 153 23.68 4.79 -35.31
N VAL A 154 22.46 5.10 -34.86
CA VAL A 154 21.74 4.30 -33.88
C VAL A 154 21.52 2.94 -34.53
N ARG A 155 22.47 2.03 -34.32
CA ARG A 155 22.29 0.62 -34.64
C ARG A 155 21.04 0.18 -33.90
N ARG A 156 19.99 -0.12 -34.65
CA ARG A 156 18.82 -0.84 -34.14
C ARG A 156 19.26 -2.29 -33.96
N ASP A 157 19.98 -2.54 -32.87
CA ASP A 157 20.32 -3.89 -32.44
C ASP A 157 19.00 -4.63 -32.20
N ARG A 158 18.71 -5.60 -33.07
CA ARG A 158 17.47 -6.36 -33.01
C ARG A 158 17.57 -7.33 -31.81
N PRO A 159 16.58 -7.37 -30.90
CA PRO A 159 16.56 -8.37 -29.85
C PRO A 159 16.53 -9.77 -30.47
N PRO A 160 17.21 -10.78 -29.90
CA PRO A 160 17.11 -12.16 -30.37
C PRO A 160 15.64 -12.61 -30.39
N LEU A 161 15.26 -13.36 -31.43
CA LEU A 161 13.85 -13.68 -31.72
C LEU A 161 13.11 -14.30 -30.52
N ALA A 162 13.77 -15.16 -29.73
CA ALA A 162 13.21 -15.74 -28.52
C ALA A 162 12.80 -14.68 -27.47
N PHE A 163 13.60 -13.64 -27.25
CA PHE A 163 13.24 -12.53 -26.36
C PHE A 163 12.11 -11.67 -26.93
N ALA A 164 12.07 -11.48 -28.25
CA ALA A 164 10.97 -10.75 -28.91
C ALA A 164 9.63 -11.51 -28.77
N ILE A 165 9.62 -12.83 -28.97
CA ILE A 165 8.45 -13.69 -28.78
C ILE A 165 8.01 -13.67 -27.30
N LEU A 166 8.94 -13.87 -26.35
CA LEU A 166 8.61 -13.88 -24.93
C LEU A 166 8.09 -12.53 -24.43
N ALA A 167 8.64 -11.42 -24.94
CA ALA A 167 8.13 -10.08 -24.68
C ALA A 167 6.73 -9.86 -25.29
N ALA A 168 6.47 -10.36 -26.50
CA ALA A 168 5.15 -10.29 -27.13
C ALA A 168 4.09 -11.09 -26.35
N ILE A 169 4.44 -12.28 -25.84
CA ILE A 169 3.58 -13.07 -24.94
C ILE A 169 3.32 -12.31 -23.64
N GLY A 170 4.34 -11.70 -23.04
CA GLY A 170 4.21 -10.86 -21.85
C GLY A 170 3.29 -9.65 -22.05
N VAL A 171 3.39 -8.97 -23.21
CA VAL A 171 2.49 -7.87 -23.58
C VAL A 171 1.06 -8.38 -23.81
N ALA A 172 0.88 -9.49 -24.53
CA ALA A 172 -0.43 -10.09 -24.78
C ALA A 172 -1.14 -10.50 -23.48
N PHE A 173 -0.42 -11.04 -22.49
CA PHE A 173 -0.95 -11.39 -21.17
C PHE A 173 -1.64 -10.20 -20.47
N PHE A 174 -1.07 -8.98 -20.57
CA PHE A 174 -1.71 -7.78 -20.02
C PHE A 174 -2.77 -7.17 -20.94
N LEU A 175 -2.59 -7.23 -22.27
CA LEU A 175 -3.57 -6.65 -23.20
C LEU A 175 -4.86 -7.45 -23.32
N LEU A 176 -4.81 -8.78 -23.27
CA LEU A 176 -5.99 -9.64 -23.49
C LEU A 176 -7.15 -9.38 -22.50
N PRO A 177 -6.93 -9.23 -21.17
CA PRO A 177 -8.00 -8.85 -20.25
C PRO A 177 -8.60 -7.47 -20.54
N LEU A 178 -7.78 -6.48 -20.93
CA LEU A 178 -8.24 -5.13 -21.26
C LEU A 178 -9.07 -5.13 -22.56
N LEU A 179 -8.63 -5.88 -23.59
CA LEU A 179 -9.37 -6.07 -24.82
C LEU A 179 -10.68 -6.85 -24.59
N GLY A 180 -10.67 -7.84 -23.70
CA GLY A 180 -11.86 -8.59 -23.29
C GLY A 180 -12.91 -7.71 -22.60
N LEU A 181 -12.48 -6.79 -21.72
CA LEU A 181 -13.34 -5.79 -21.10
C LEU A 181 -13.93 -4.82 -22.16
N LEU A 182 -13.10 -4.34 -23.07
CA LEU A 182 -13.49 -3.40 -24.13
C LEU A 182 -14.50 -4.05 -25.12
N TYR A 183 -14.31 -5.33 -25.44
CA TYR A 183 -15.22 -6.14 -26.26
C TYR A 183 -16.54 -6.46 -25.55
N ARG A 184 -16.52 -6.68 -24.23
CA ARG A 184 -17.72 -6.96 -23.42
C ARG A 184 -18.52 -5.71 -23.03
N THR A 185 -18.03 -4.51 -23.35
CA THR A 185 -18.70 -3.25 -22.95
C THR A 185 -19.98 -3.02 -23.77
N PRO A 186 -21.15 -2.84 -23.15
CA PRO A 186 -22.39 -2.49 -23.86
C PRO A 186 -22.38 -0.99 -24.22
N TRP A 187 -21.74 -0.63 -25.34
CA TRP A 187 -21.51 0.77 -25.75
C TRP A 187 -22.78 1.61 -25.92
N ASN A 188 -23.94 0.97 -26.12
CA ASN A 188 -25.26 1.59 -26.19
C ASN A 188 -25.79 2.06 -24.82
N THR A 189 -25.54 1.33 -23.73
CA THR A 189 -25.98 1.71 -22.37
C THR A 189 -24.88 2.38 -21.56
N ALA A 190 -23.60 2.17 -21.94
CA ALA A 190 -22.44 2.65 -21.20
C ALA A 190 -22.53 4.14 -20.84
N LEU A 191 -22.93 5.03 -21.76
CA LEU A 191 -23.02 6.46 -21.44
C LEU A 191 -24.05 6.76 -20.33
N ALA A 192 -25.20 6.08 -20.35
CA ALA A 192 -26.24 6.25 -19.34
C ALA A 192 -25.76 5.76 -17.96
N GLU A 193 -25.14 4.57 -17.90
CA GLU A 193 -24.59 4.02 -16.66
C GLU A 193 -23.41 4.82 -16.10
N LEU A 194 -22.55 5.38 -16.98
CA LEU A 194 -21.47 6.31 -16.57
C LEU A 194 -22.02 7.60 -15.95
N THR A 195 -23.16 8.09 -16.43
CA THR A 195 -23.86 9.26 -15.86
C THR A 195 -24.74 8.96 -14.65
N ALA A 196 -24.89 7.69 -14.26
CA ALA A 196 -25.74 7.32 -13.14
C ALA A 196 -25.22 7.92 -11.82
N SER A 197 -26.15 8.38 -10.97
CA SER A 197 -25.81 9.02 -9.68
C SER A 197 -24.94 8.14 -8.78
N GLU A 198 -25.18 6.82 -8.80
CA GLU A 198 -24.37 5.82 -8.08
C GLU A 198 -22.91 5.81 -8.58
N ALA A 199 -22.70 5.74 -9.90
CA ALA A 199 -21.38 5.70 -10.53
C ALA A 199 -20.58 6.98 -10.25
N LEU A 200 -21.22 8.15 -10.40
CA LEU A 200 -20.62 9.45 -10.13
C LEU A 200 -20.30 9.64 -8.63
N THR A 201 -21.16 9.13 -7.74
CA THR A 201 -20.94 9.17 -6.29
C THR A 201 -19.79 8.26 -5.88
N ALA A 202 -19.73 7.02 -6.37
CA ALA A 202 -18.64 6.09 -6.12
C ALA A 202 -17.30 6.60 -6.71
N LEU A 203 -17.32 7.22 -7.89
CA LEU A 203 -16.16 7.89 -8.50
C LEU A 203 -15.66 9.04 -7.64
N ARG A 204 -16.54 9.97 -7.24
CA ARG A 204 -16.20 11.10 -6.36
C ARG A 204 -15.60 10.60 -5.05
N LEU A 205 -16.20 9.57 -4.45
CA LEU A 205 -15.71 8.98 -3.20
C LEU A 205 -14.36 8.29 -3.38
N SER A 206 -14.14 7.53 -4.45
CA SER A 206 -12.84 6.95 -4.81
C SER A 206 -11.75 8.01 -4.97
N LEU A 207 -12.04 9.13 -5.64
CA LEU A 207 -11.09 10.22 -5.82
C LEU A 207 -10.78 10.93 -4.49
N VAL A 208 -11.79 11.24 -3.68
CA VAL A 208 -11.61 11.84 -2.34
C VAL A 208 -10.79 10.92 -1.43
N VAL A 209 -11.14 9.63 -1.36
CA VAL A 209 -10.45 8.65 -0.50
C VAL A 209 -9.01 8.43 -0.94
N SER A 210 -8.75 8.24 -2.23
CA SER A 210 -7.40 8.00 -2.75
C SER A 210 -6.49 9.23 -2.61
N VAL A 211 -7.00 10.44 -2.87
CA VAL A 211 -6.22 11.68 -2.71
C VAL A 211 -5.95 11.98 -1.23
N ALA A 212 -6.94 11.84 -0.35
CA ALA A 212 -6.75 12.03 1.09
C ALA A 212 -5.79 10.99 1.68
N ALA A 213 -5.88 9.72 1.26
CA ALA A 213 -4.94 8.67 1.67
C ALA A 213 -3.52 8.94 1.17
N THR A 214 -3.36 9.47 -0.05
CA THR A 214 -2.06 9.87 -0.58
C THR A 214 -1.48 11.07 0.17
N ALA A 215 -2.31 12.06 0.54
CA ALA A 215 -1.88 13.19 1.35
C ALA A 215 -1.42 12.77 2.75
N LEU A 216 -2.15 11.85 3.40
CA LEU A 216 -1.77 11.28 4.69
C LEU A 216 -0.50 10.42 4.59
N ALA A 217 -0.38 9.62 3.52
CA ALA A 217 0.83 8.86 3.23
C ALA A 217 2.04 9.78 2.97
N LEU A 218 1.88 10.92 2.29
CA LEU A 218 2.95 11.91 2.10
C LEU A 218 3.38 12.53 3.42
N LEU A 219 2.42 12.92 4.27
CA LEU A 219 2.67 13.53 5.58
C LEU A 219 3.43 12.59 6.53
N LEU A 220 3.07 11.30 6.57
CA LEU A 220 3.67 10.32 7.49
C LEU A 220 4.89 9.60 6.87
N GLY A 221 4.80 9.27 5.58
CA GLY A 221 5.75 8.42 4.86
C GLY A 221 7.03 9.14 4.43
N ILE A 222 7.00 10.44 4.12
CA ILE A 222 8.24 11.18 3.78
C ILE A 222 9.17 11.29 5.02
N PRO A 223 8.70 11.71 6.21
CA PRO A 223 9.54 11.68 7.41
C PRO A 223 10.04 10.26 7.76
N LEU A 224 9.19 9.25 7.60
CA LEU A 224 9.55 7.86 7.88
C LEU A 224 10.64 7.33 6.94
N ALA A 225 10.50 7.58 5.63
CA ALA A 225 11.52 7.27 4.63
C ALA A 225 12.83 8.05 4.87
N TRP A 226 12.76 9.30 5.31
CA TRP A 226 13.94 10.09 5.68
C TRP A 226 14.67 9.50 6.89
N ILE A 227 13.94 9.14 7.96
CA ILE A 227 14.48 8.45 9.13
C ILE A 227 15.15 7.13 8.70
N TYR A 228 14.47 6.30 7.89
CA TYR A 228 15.01 5.03 7.40
C TYR A 228 16.23 5.20 6.48
N ALA A 229 16.33 6.28 5.71
CA ALA A 229 17.47 6.55 4.82
C ALA A 229 18.66 7.24 5.50
N ARG A 230 18.45 7.98 6.60
CA ARG A 230 19.48 8.87 7.21
C ARG A 230 19.89 8.51 8.64
N ILE A 231 19.04 7.84 9.43
CA ILE A 231 19.34 7.54 10.85
C ILE A 231 19.64 6.06 11.03
N THR A 232 20.74 5.75 11.72
CA THR A 232 21.07 4.41 12.22
C THR A 232 20.68 4.28 13.68
N PHE A 233 19.78 3.37 14.01
CA PHE A 233 19.29 3.11 15.37
C PHE A 233 18.97 1.62 15.54
N PRO A 234 19.06 1.05 16.77
CA PRO A 234 18.70 -0.34 17.02
C PRO A 234 17.23 -0.60 16.67
N GLY A 235 16.95 -1.70 15.97
CA GLY A 235 15.60 -2.04 15.53
C GLY A 235 15.12 -1.35 14.24
N ARG A 236 15.92 -0.49 13.59
CA ARG A 236 15.60 0.16 12.30
C ARG A 236 15.01 -0.80 11.27
N ASP A 237 15.63 -1.97 11.08
CA ASP A 237 15.19 -2.95 10.08
C ASP A 237 13.89 -3.67 10.48
N LEU A 238 13.57 -3.77 11.78
CA LEU A 238 12.27 -4.26 12.25
C LEU A 238 11.15 -3.25 11.96
N PHE A 239 11.36 -1.97 12.25
CA PHE A 239 10.37 -0.93 11.90
C PHE A 239 10.19 -0.81 10.38
N ARG A 240 11.28 -0.93 9.61
CA ARG A 240 11.24 -0.98 8.15
C ARG A 240 10.44 -2.20 7.66
N ALA A 241 10.68 -3.38 8.22
CA ALA A 241 9.93 -4.60 7.91
C ALA A 241 8.43 -4.46 8.23
N LEU A 242 8.08 -3.93 9.41
CA LEU A 242 6.70 -3.63 9.81
C LEU A 242 6.02 -2.64 8.86
N THR A 243 6.75 -1.65 8.36
CA THR A 243 6.23 -0.68 7.36
C THR A 243 6.05 -1.32 5.99
N THR A 244 6.86 -2.31 5.60
CA THR A 244 6.68 -3.05 4.34
C THR A 244 5.64 -4.17 4.41
N LEU A 245 5.29 -4.63 5.62
CA LEU A 245 4.39 -5.76 5.88
C LEU A 245 3.01 -5.66 5.18
N PRO A 246 2.35 -4.48 5.06
CA PRO A 246 1.04 -4.38 4.41
C PRO A 246 1.03 -4.72 2.91
N MET A 247 2.20 -4.78 2.25
CA MET A 247 2.30 -5.21 0.85
C MET A 247 2.28 -6.74 0.69
N ILE A 248 2.62 -7.47 1.76
CA ILE A 248 2.76 -8.94 1.77
C ILE A 248 1.52 -9.58 2.43
N LEU A 249 0.88 -8.88 3.36
CA LEU A 249 -0.40 -9.30 3.94
C LEU A 249 -1.52 -9.26 2.88
N PRO A 250 -2.40 -10.29 2.82
CA PRO A 250 -3.66 -10.18 2.09
C PRO A 250 -4.47 -8.97 2.59
N PRO A 251 -5.03 -8.10 1.71
CA PRO A 251 -5.67 -6.85 2.14
C PRO A 251 -6.79 -7.03 3.17
N VAL A 252 -7.56 -8.12 3.09
CA VAL A 252 -8.59 -8.50 4.06
C VAL A 252 -8.01 -8.69 5.47
N VAL A 253 -6.83 -9.31 5.60
CA VAL A 253 -6.13 -9.45 6.89
C VAL A 253 -5.69 -8.08 7.42
N GLY A 254 -5.29 -7.17 6.52
CA GLY A 254 -5.07 -5.75 6.86
C GLY A 254 -6.32 -5.07 7.39
N GLY A 255 -7.48 -5.28 6.75
CA GLY A 255 -8.78 -4.77 7.19
C GLY A 255 -9.20 -5.30 8.57
N VAL A 256 -9.02 -6.60 8.84
CA VAL A 256 -9.25 -7.19 10.17
C VAL A 256 -8.30 -6.59 11.22
N ALA A 257 -7.02 -6.42 10.90
CA ALA A 257 -6.04 -5.82 11.82
C ALA A 257 -6.39 -4.35 12.14
N LEU A 258 -6.82 -3.57 11.15
CA LEU A 258 -7.34 -2.22 11.34
C LEU A 258 -8.61 -2.21 12.20
N LEU A 259 -9.51 -3.17 12.03
CA LEU A 259 -10.72 -3.30 12.86
C LEU A 259 -10.40 -3.67 14.32
N PHE A 260 -9.38 -4.49 14.57
CA PHE A 260 -8.91 -4.81 15.93
C PHE A 260 -8.07 -3.67 16.56
N ALA A 261 -7.48 -2.78 15.77
CA ALA A 261 -6.81 -1.58 16.27
C ALA A 261 -7.79 -0.43 16.54
N PHE A 262 -8.62 -0.07 15.55
CA PHE A 262 -9.45 1.14 15.54
C PHE A 262 -10.96 0.89 15.69
N GLY A 263 -11.38 -0.37 15.87
CA GLY A 263 -12.75 -0.72 16.23
C GLY A 263 -13.18 -0.17 17.59
N ARG A 264 -14.50 -0.11 17.84
CA ARG A 264 -15.07 0.41 19.11
C ARG A 264 -14.62 -0.35 20.38
N ARG A 265 -14.15 -1.58 20.23
CA ARG A 265 -13.50 -2.41 21.26
C ARG A 265 -12.06 -2.78 20.90
N GLY A 266 -11.46 -2.01 19.99
CA GLY A 266 -10.09 -2.20 19.52
C GLY A 266 -9.07 -1.44 20.36
N LEU A 267 -7.80 -1.83 20.23
CA LEU A 267 -6.69 -1.38 21.09
C LEU A 267 -6.57 0.15 21.23
N VAL A 268 -6.86 0.90 20.17
CA VAL A 268 -6.84 2.36 20.12
C VAL A 268 -8.26 2.93 20.02
N GLY A 269 -9.13 2.28 19.23
CA GLY A 269 -10.48 2.77 18.96
C GLY A 269 -11.38 2.87 20.19
N GLN A 270 -11.19 2.03 21.21
CA GLN A 270 -11.92 2.15 22.49
C GLN A 270 -11.59 3.45 23.24
N PHE A 271 -10.35 3.94 23.15
CA PHE A 271 -9.92 5.18 23.80
C PHE A 271 -10.37 6.40 22.99
N LEU A 272 -10.42 6.31 21.66
CA LEU A 272 -10.97 7.35 20.79
C LEU A 272 -12.48 7.54 20.99
N ASP A 273 -13.24 6.46 21.13
CA ASP A 273 -14.68 6.49 21.44
C ASP A 273 -14.91 7.06 22.85
N ALA A 274 -14.14 6.62 23.86
CA ALA A 274 -14.31 7.06 25.25
C ALA A 274 -13.85 8.51 25.54
N ALA A 275 -12.77 8.98 24.90
CA ALA A 275 -12.23 10.33 25.16
C ALA A 275 -12.76 11.42 24.23
N PHE A 276 -13.19 11.05 23.01
CA PHE A 276 -13.59 12.03 21.98
C PHE A 276 -14.89 11.67 21.23
N GLY A 277 -15.50 10.51 21.50
CA GLY A 277 -16.67 10.02 20.74
C GLY A 277 -16.36 9.60 19.28
N ILE A 278 -15.08 9.53 18.91
CA ILE A 278 -14.64 9.36 17.52
C ILE A 278 -14.67 7.87 17.14
N ARG A 279 -15.56 7.53 16.20
CA ARG A 279 -15.69 6.18 15.61
C ARG A 279 -15.20 6.19 14.16
N ILE A 280 -14.07 5.52 13.93
CA ILE A 280 -13.40 5.44 12.61
C ILE A 280 -14.02 4.36 11.69
N PRO A 281 -14.35 3.14 12.13
CA PRO A 281 -14.93 2.11 11.26
C PRO A 281 -16.26 2.55 10.65
N PHE A 282 -16.57 2.03 9.47
CA PHE A 282 -17.78 2.37 8.69
C PHE A 282 -17.91 3.85 8.29
N THR A 283 -16.83 4.64 8.34
CA THR A 283 -16.80 6.03 7.87
C THR A 283 -15.85 6.22 6.68
N THR A 284 -16.01 7.33 5.96
CA THR A 284 -15.06 7.74 4.91
C THR A 284 -13.64 7.94 5.45
N ALA A 285 -13.49 8.41 6.69
CA ALA A 285 -12.18 8.50 7.35
C ALA A 285 -11.56 7.11 7.61
N GLY A 286 -12.39 6.10 7.90
CA GLY A 286 -11.97 4.70 7.95
C GLY A 286 -11.50 4.17 6.59
N ALA A 287 -12.21 4.52 5.50
CA ALA A 287 -11.79 4.17 4.14
C ALA A 287 -10.43 4.83 3.77
N VAL A 288 -10.23 6.11 4.13
CA VAL A 288 -8.94 6.81 3.98
C VAL A 288 -7.84 6.13 4.78
N LEU A 289 -8.09 5.72 6.03
CA LEU A 289 -7.11 5.03 6.87
C LEU A 289 -6.73 3.66 6.29
N ALA A 290 -7.69 2.88 5.79
CA ALA A 290 -7.45 1.60 5.13
C ALA A 290 -6.63 1.76 3.84
N ALA A 291 -7.02 2.69 2.96
CA ALA A 291 -6.26 2.99 1.76
C ALA A 291 -4.83 3.48 2.08
N THR A 292 -4.65 4.32 3.11
CA THR A 292 -3.33 4.78 3.56
C THR A 292 -2.47 3.62 4.04
N PHE A 293 -3.01 2.73 4.87
CA PHE A 293 -2.27 1.60 5.45
C PHE A 293 -1.66 0.69 4.37
N VAL A 294 -2.40 0.40 3.29
CA VAL A 294 -1.93 -0.49 2.22
C VAL A 294 -1.12 0.25 1.14
N ALA A 295 -1.36 1.56 0.92
CA ALA A 295 -0.67 2.34 -0.11
C ALA A 295 0.62 3.05 0.34
N MET A 296 0.72 3.47 1.61
CA MET A 296 1.91 4.16 2.15
C MET A 296 3.25 3.42 1.94
N PRO A 297 3.34 2.07 2.01
CA PRO A 297 4.62 1.36 1.83
C PRO A 297 5.28 1.62 0.46
N PHE A 298 4.48 1.80 -0.59
CA PHE A 298 4.94 2.09 -1.95
C PHE A 298 5.62 3.47 -2.05
N LEU A 299 5.05 4.48 -1.38
CA LEU A 299 5.68 5.79 -1.23
C LEU A 299 6.98 5.68 -0.43
N VAL A 300 6.93 5.04 0.75
CA VAL A 300 8.08 4.96 1.67
C VAL A 300 9.28 4.32 0.98
N LEU A 301 9.10 3.20 0.28
CA LEU A 301 10.18 2.54 -0.45
C LEU A 301 10.72 3.40 -1.61
N THR A 302 9.87 4.08 -2.37
CA THR A 302 10.30 4.90 -3.52
C THR A 302 11.08 6.14 -3.05
N VAL A 303 10.61 6.79 -1.98
CA VAL A 303 11.28 7.95 -1.38
C VAL A 303 12.58 7.53 -0.66
N GLU A 304 12.59 6.40 0.04
CA GLU A 304 13.80 5.86 0.68
C GLU A 304 14.86 5.49 -0.38
N ALA A 305 14.46 4.89 -1.51
CA ALA A 305 15.37 4.58 -2.61
C ALA A 305 16.01 5.85 -3.20
N GLY A 306 15.20 6.88 -3.48
CA GLY A 306 15.70 8.19 -3.96
C GLY A 306 16.64 8.88 -2.96
N LEU A 307 16.29 8.86 -1.68
CA LEU A 307 17.17 9.37 -0.61
C LEU A 307 18.49 8.60 -0.53
N ARG A 308 18.48 7.29 -0.76
CA ARG A 308 19.68 6.42 -0.73
C ARG A 308 20.56 6.56 -1.98
N SER A 309 20.00 6.92 -3.15
CA SER A 309 20.77 7.15 -4.38
C SER A 309 21.36 8.56 -4.49
N MET A 310 20.82 9.54 -3.75
CA MET A 310 21.32 10.92 -3.70
C MET A 310 22.70 11.02 -3.02
N ASP A 311 23.67 11.71 -3.65
CA ASP A 311 24.97 11.98 -3.02
C ASP A 311 24.80 12.85 -1.77
N ARG A 312 25.36 12.40 -0.65
CA ARG A 312 25.33 13.10 0.64
C ARG A 312 26.18 14.37 0.65
N ARG A 313 27.13 14.52 -0.27
CA ARG A 313 28.00 15.71 -0.37
C ARG A 313 27.21 17.02 -0.46
N TYR A 314 26.03 17.04 -1.09
CA TYR A 314 25.15 18.22 -1.11
C TYR A 314 24.64 18.59 0.29
N GLU A 315 24.28 17.59 1.12
CA GLU A 315 23.86 17.80 2.51
C GLU A 315 25.04 18.16 3.43
N ASP A 316 26.25 17.66 3.13
CA ASP A 316 27.48 17.96 3.88
C ASP A 316 27.97 19.38 3.58
N ALA A 317 28.08 19.78 2.31
CA ALA A 317 28.50 21.12 1.90
C ALA A 317 27.58 22.22 2.44
N ALA A 318 26.26 21.99 2.42
CA ALA A 318 25.30 22.93 3.01
C ALA A 318 25.49 23.08 4.53
N ARG A 319 25.88 22.01 5.25
CA ARG A 319 26.21 22.07 6.68
C ARG A 319 27.52 22.83 6.94
N THR A 320 28.52 22.74 6.06
CA THR A 320 29.74 23.57 6.12
C THR A 320 29.42 25.07 5.96
N LEU A 321 28.39 25.41 5.17
CA LEU A 321 27.84 26.77 5.06
C LEU A 321 26.93 27.19 6.24
N GLY A 322 26.96 26.46 7.36
CA GLY A 322 26.19 26.78 8.57
C GLY A 322 24.69 26.46 8.50
N ALA A 323 24.21 25.80 7.43
CA ALA A 323 22.78 25.52 7.29
C ALA A 323 22.29 24.51 8.34
N SER A 324 21.23 24.87 9.08
CA SER A 324 20.60 23.99 10.05
C SER A 324 19.97 22.75 9.39
N ARG A 325 19.80 21.65 10.14
CA ARG A 325 19.27 20.38 9.59
C ARG A 325 17.92 20.55 8.87
N SER A 326 17.04 21.41 9.38
CA SER A 326 15.75 21.73 8.76
C SER A 326 15.91 22.55 7.47
N LEU A 327 16.86 23.49 7.43
CA LEU A 327 17.16 24.27 6.22
C LEU A 327 17.76 23.38 5.12
N VAL A 328 18.68 22.48 5.46
CA VAL A 328 19.25 21.49 4.53
C VAL A 328 18.16 20.55 4.01
N PHE A 329 17.30 20.02 4.87
CA PHE A 329 16.19 19.19 4.44
C PHE A 329 15.26 19.93 3.46
N ARG A 330 14.82 21.14 3.79
CA ARG A 330 13.83 21.88 2.98
C ARG A 330 14.40 22.50 1.70
N ARG A 331 15.67 22.92 1.66
CA ARG A 331 16.28 23.59 0.50
C ARG A 331 17.24 22.72 -0.33
N VAL A 332 17.73 21.60 0.20
CA VAL A 332 18.69 20.72 -0.49
C VAL A 332 18.12 19.32 -0.69
N THR A 333 17.80 18.60 0.39
CA THR A 333 17.32 17.21 0.28
C THR A 333 15.98 17.13 -0.46
N LEU A 334 14.98 17.92 -0.05
CA LEU A 334 13.61 17.83 -0.56
C LEU A 334 13.48 18.14 -2.07
N PRO A 335 14.14 19.18 -2.63
CA PRO A 335 14.16 19.40 -4.08
C PRO A 335 14.88 18.29 -4.84
N LEU A 336 16.03 17.81 -4.35
CA LEU A 336 16.81 16.75 -5.02
C LEU A 336 16.05 15.42 -5.11
N ILE A 337 15.24 15.08 -4.10
CA ILE A 337 14.40 13.86 -4.11
C ILE A 337 12.98 14.09 -4.65
N ALA A 338 12.63 15.30 -5.12
CA ALA A 338 11.29 15.61 -5.60
C ALA A 338 10.79 14.66 -6.71
N PRO A 339 11.61 14.20 -7.67
CA PRO A 339 11.19 13.18 -8.65
C PRO A 339 10.81 11.84 -8.00
N SER A 340 11.51 11.44 -6.93
CA SER A 340 11.22 10.21 -6.18
C SER A 340 9.99 10.34 -5.29
N ILE A 341 9.73 11.53 -4.72
CA ILE A 341 8.48 11.85 -4.04
C ILE A 341 7.32 11.80 -5.03
N PHE A 342 7.45 12.40 -6.21
CA PHE A 342 6.41 12.37 -7.23
C PHE A 342 6.12 10.95 -7.70
N ALA A 343 7.15 10.18 -8.08
CA ALA A 343 6.97 8.78 -8.48
C ALA A 343 6.33 7.92 -7.36
N GLY A 344 6.77 8.10 -6.11
CA GLY A 344 6.18 7.42 -4.96
C GLY A 344 4.74 7.84 -4.69
N ALA A 345 4.38 9.10 -4.94
CA ALA A 345 3.02 9.62 -4.83
C ALA A 345 2.10 9.03 -5.92
N VAL A 346 2.57 8.93 -7.17
CA VAL A 346 1.84 8.26 -8.27
C VAL A 346 1.53 6.80 -7.89
N LEU A 347 2.54 6.05 -7.44
CA LEU A 347 2.40 4.65 -7.06
C LEU A 347 1.48 4.45 -5.84
N CYS A 348 1.61 5.32 -4.84
CA CYS A 348 0.75 5.34 -3.66
C CYS A 348 -0.70 5.65 -4.03
N TRP A 349 -0.94 6.70 -4.82
CA TRP A 349 -2.28 7.09 -5.26
C TRP A 349 -2.95 6.01 -6.11
N ALA A 350 -2.23 5.44 -7.10
CA ALA A 350 -2.74 4.35 -7.92
C ALA A 350 -3.09 3.12 -7.06
N ARG A 351 -2.26 2.80 -6.05
CA ARG A 351 -2.56 1.71 -5.10
C ARG A 351 -3.75 2.03 -4.20
N ALA A 352 -3.94 3.28 -3.78
CA ALA A 352 -5.05 3.72 -2.95
C ALA A 352 -6.39 3.73 -3.71
N LEU A 353 -6.39 4.10 -5.00
CA LEU A 353 -7.58 4.11 -5.84
C LEU A 353 -8.16 2.70 -6.05
N GLY A 354 -7.28 1.71 -6.21
CA GLY A 354 -7.64 0.30 -6.37
C GLY A 354 -7.81 -0.48 -5.06
N GLU A 355 -7.88 0.16 -3.89
CA GLU A 355 -8.06 -0.56 -2.63
C GLU A 355 -9.52 -1.03 -2.42
N PHE A 356 -9.67 -2.29 -2.03
CA PHE A 356 -10.93 -3.01 -1.89
C PHE A 356 -10.96 -3.84 -0.60
N GLY A 357 -10.03 -4.79 -0.45
CA GLY A 357 -10.09 -5.82 0.59
C GLY A 357 -9.86 -5.31 2.02
N ALA A 358 -9.04 -4.28 2.21
CA ALA A 358 -8.93 -3.62 3.52
C ALA A 358 -10.15 -2.73 3.80
N THR A 359 -10.65 -2.03 2.77
CA THR A 359 -11.79 -1.12 2.88
C THR A 359 -13.09 -1.87 3.19
N ILE A 360 -13.41 -2.96 2.49
CA ILE A 360 -14.66 -3.71 2.69
C ILE A 360 -14.77 -4.27 4.12
N THR A 361 -13.66 -4.71 4.71
CA THR A 361 -13.64 -5.28 6.07
C THR A 361 -13.64 -4.22 7.19
N PHE A 362 -13.11 -3.02 6.95
CA PHE A 362 -12.96 -1.98 7.98
C PHE A 362 -13.96 -0.82 7.85
N ALA A 363 -14.31 -0.44 6.62
CA ALA A 363 -15.24 0.64 6.29
C ALA A 363 -16.57 0.14 5.68
N GLY A 364 -16.69 -1.15 5.35
CA GLY A 364 -17.89 -1.70 4.70
C GLY A 364 -18.09 -1.17 3.28
N SER A 365 -19.32 -1.29 2.79
CA SER A 365 -19.73 -0.84 1.45
C SER A 365 -21.06 -0.07 1.53
N LEU A 366 -21.07 1.07 2.23
CA LEU A 366 -22.25 1.91 2.34
C LEU A 366 -22.30 2.91 1.17
N PRO A 367 -23.35 2.91 0.32
CA PRO A 367 -23.54 3.91 -0.72
C PRO A 367 -23.43 5.34 -0.17
N GLY A 368 -22.83 6.24 -0.95
CA GLY A 368 -22.58 7.64 -0.54
C GLY A 368 -21.51 7.86 0.54
N THR A 369 -21.20 6.85 1.38
CA THR A 369 -20.33 7.02 2.56
C THR A 369 -18.99 6.28 2.47
N THR A 370 -18.99 4.99 2.10
CA THR A 370 -17.78 4.14 2.03
C THR A 370 -17.64 3.31 0.76
N GLN A 371 -18.68 3.18 -0.07
CA GLN A 371 -18.67 2.45 -1.34
C GLN A 371 -17.85 3.17 -2.42
N THR A 372 -16.54 2.91 -2.47
CA THR A 372 -15.62 3.31 -3.55
C THR A 372 -15.91 2.58 -4.87
N LEU A 373 -15.32 3.00 -5.99
CA LEU A 373 -15.49 2.31 -7.29
C LEU A 373 -15.17 0.80 -7.25
N PRO A 374 -14.08 0.30 -6.63
CA PRO A 374 -13.85 -1.15 -6.50
C PRO A 374 -14.98 -1.87 -5.75
N LEU A 375 -15.56 -1.24 -4.74
CA LEU A 375 -16.74 -1.77 -4.03
C LEU A 375 -17.98 -1.74 -4.93
N ALA A 376 -18.23 -0.64 -5.65
CA ALA A 376 -19.36 -0.53 -6.58
C ALA A 376 -19.30 -1.58 -7.70
N ILE A 377 -18.11 -1.81 -8.28
CA ILE A 377 -17.85 -2.87 -9.27
C ILE A 377 -18.16 -4.25 -8.69
N TYR A 378 -17.73 -4.52 -7.45
CA TYR A 378 -18.00 -5.80 -6.78
C TYR A 378 -19.51 -6.04 -6.58
N ASN A 379 -20.23 -5.07 -6.00
CA ASN A 379 -21.69 -5.19 -5.81
C ASN A 379 -22.43 -5.31 -7.16
N ALA A 380 -21.96 -4.60 -8.19
CA ALA A 380 -22.52 -4.71 -9.54
C ALA A 380 -22.24 -6.09 -10.15
N LEU A 381 -21.09 -6.72 -9.88
CA LEU A 381 -20.78 -8.06 -10.41
C LEU A 381 -21.72 -9.14 -9.82
N GLU A 382 -22.14 -8.97 -8.56
CA GLU A 382 -23.10 -9.87 -7.91
C GLU A 382 -24.57 -9.64 -8.35
N THR A 383 -24.92 -8.44 -8.86
CA THR A 383 -26.33 -8.04 -9.09
C THR A 383 -26.69 -7.67 -10.54
N ARG A 384 -25.79 -7.01 -11.27
CA ARG A 384 -25.96 -6.51 -12.65
C ARG A 384 -24.61 -6.59 -13.41
N PRO A 385 -24.17 -7.78 -13.88
CA PRO A 385 -22.84 -7.98 -14.43
C PRO A 385 -22.45 -7.05 -15.58
N GLU A 386 -23.41 -6.60 -16.39
CA GLU A 386 -23.17 -5.61 -17.46
C GLU A 386 -22.68 -4.26 -16.91
N GLY A 387 -23.31 -3.76 -15.85
CA GLY A 387 -22.89 -2.54 -15.17
C GLY A 387 -21.54 -2.67 -14.46
N ALA A 388 -21.16 -3.89 -14.05
CA ALA A 388 -19.81 -4.15 -13.53
C ALA A 388 -18.73 -3.94 -14.61
N VAL A 389 -19.02 -4.26 -15.88
CA VAL A 389 -18.11 -4.00 -17.01
C VAL A 389 -17.96 -2.49 -17.24
N VAL A 390 -19.07 -1.73 -17.26
CA VAL A 390 -19.03 -0.27 -17.48
C VAL A 390 -18.31 0.45 -16.33
N LEU A 391 -18.59 0.10 -15.07
CA LEU A 391 -17.87 0.65 -13.91
C LEU A 391 -16.38 0.29 -13.90
N SER A 392 -16.02 -0.91 -14.37
CA SER A 392 -14.62 -1.32 -14.54
C SER A 392 -13.92 -0.52 -15.63
N LEU A 393 -14.60 -0.24 -16.75
CA LEU A 393 -14.08 0.61 -17.82
C LEU A 393 -13.90 2.06 -17.36
N LEU A 394 -14.83 2.59 -16.54
CA LEU A 394 -14.69 3.90 -15.89
C LEU A 394 -13.44 3.98 -15.02
N LEU A 395 -13.25 3.00 -14.12
CA LEU A 395 -12.10 2.95 -13.23
C LEU A 395 -10.78 2.82 -14.01
N LEU A 396 -10.76 2.02 -15.08
CA LEU A 396 -9.62 1.90 -15.99
C LEU A 396 -9.31 3.22 -16.71
N ALA A 397 -10.34 3.88 -17.28
CA ALA A 397 -10.19 5.14 -18.01
C ALA A 397 -9.68 6.27 -17.10
N VAL A 398 -10.23 6.39 -15.88
CA VAL A 398 -9.78 7.38 -14.88
C VAL A 398 -8.35 7.11 -14.42
N SER A 399 -8.00 5.83 -14.18
CA SER A 399 -6.64 5.42 -13.82
C SER A 399 -5.63 5.76 -14.93
N LEU A 400 -5.97 5.48 -16.19
CA LEU A 400 -5.13 5.77 -17.35
C LEU A 400 -4.99 7.28 -17.60
N ALA A 401 -6.09 8.03 -17.55
CA ALA A 401 -6.08 9.48 -17.75
C ALA A 401 -5.20 10.19 -16.73
N ILE A 402 -5.27 9.80 -15.45
CA ILE A 402 -4.45 10.40 -14.39
C ILE A 402 -3.00 9.94 -14.50
N LEU A 403 -2.72 8.68 -14.85
CA LEU A 403 -1.36 8.20 -15.13
C LEU A 403 -0.70 8.98 -16.28
N VAL A 404 -1.42 9.23 -17.37
CA VAL A 404 -0.95 10.04 -18.51
C VAL A 404 -0.73 11.49 -18.08
N ALA A 405 -1.68 12.12 -17.40
CA ALA A 405 -1.55 13.50 -16.91
C ALA A 405 -0.37 13.69 -15.94
N MET A 406 -0.05 12.68 -15.13
CA MET A 406 1.13 12.69 -14.25
C MET A 406 2.44 12.42 -15.02
N ARG A 407 2.44 11.51 -16.00
CA ARG A 407 3.61 11.26 -16.88
C ARG A 407 3.97 12.49 -17.71
N ASP A 408 2.99 13.21 -18.23
CA ASP A 408 3.21 14.40 -19.06
C ASP A 408 3.74 15.59 -18.25
N ARG A 409 3.58 15.61 -16.92
CA ARG A 409 4.27 16.54 -16.03
C ARG A 409 5.71 16.09 -15.76
N TYR A 410 5.94 14.78 -15.59
CA TYR A 410 7.29 14.21 -15.43
C TYR A 410 8.18 14.52 -16.65
N LEU A 411 7.65 14.35 -17.87
CA LEU A 411 8.39 14.60 -19.13
C LEU A 411 8.58 16.08 -19.50
N ARG A 412 8.06 17.03 -18.70
CA ARG A 412 8.25 18.48 -18.88
C ARG A 412 9.05 19.13 -17.73
N ALA A 413 9.53 18.33 -16.79
CA ALA A 413 10.30 18.77 -15.62
C ALA A 413 11.80 18.45 -15.74
N PHE A 414 12.23 17.97 -16.92
CA PHE A 414 13.60 17.65 -17.32
C PHE A 414 13.83 18.14 -18.75
#